data_AF-A0A246JD29-F1
#
_entry.id   AF-A0A246JD29-F1
#
_cell.length_a   1.000
_cell.length_b   1.000
_cell.length_c   1.000
_cell.angle_alpha   90.00
_cell.angle_beta   90.00
_cell.angle_gamma   90.00
#
_symmetry.space_group_name_H-M   'P 1'
#
loop_
_entity.id
_entity.type
_entity.pdbx_description
1 polymer ?
#
loop_
_entity_poly.entity_id
_entity_poly.type
_entity_poly.pdbx_seq_one_letter_code
_entity_poly.pdbx_strand_id
1 'polypeptide(L)' 'MSKDTCTAVREDGLRYESKLGGSPFQGSGQTRSCFKCGRHRPPSSLQSKRILGRTELICKPACEPKT' A
#
# COMPACT_ATOMS: atom_id res chain seq x y z
N MET A 1 -12.02 16.86 -7.24
CA MET A 1 -12.74 17.41 -6.07
C MET A 1 -12.70 16.38 -4.97
N SER A 2 -11.98 16.66 -3.87
CA SER A 2 -11.98 15.85 -2.66
C SER A 2 -13.38 15.84 -2.05
N LYS A 3 -13.90 14.65 -1.74
CA LYS A 3 -15.24 14.49 -1.15
C LYS A 3 -15.21 14.94 0.32
N ASP A 4 -16.21 15.68 0.76
CA ASP A 4 -16.30 16.10 2.16
C ASP A 4 -16.32 14.88 3.08
N THR A 5 -15.45 14.92 4.09
CA THR A 5 -15.28 13.81 5.03
C THR A 5 -16.33 13.94 6.12
N CYS A 6 -17.35 13.09 6.11
CA CYS A 6 -18.38 13.03 7.14
C CYS A 6 -18.15 11.80 8.02
N THR A 7 -17.88 12.04 9.31
CA THR A 7 -17.83 11.01 10.34
C THR A 7 -19.13 11.08 11.13
N ALA A 8 -19.91 10.00 11.12
CA ALA A 8 -21.14 9.90 11.90
C ALA A 8 -21.08 8.66 12.80
N VAL A 9 -21.55 8.83 14.04
CA VAL A 9 -21.80 7.71 14.97
C VAL A 9 -23.27 7.37 14.82
N ARG A 10 -23.57 6.13 14.44
CA ARG A 10 -24.94 5.64 14.33
C ARG A 10 -25.48 5.25 15.71
N GLU A 11 -26.79 5.19 15.87
CA GLU A 11 -27.46 4.87 17.15
C GLU A 11 -27.10 3.47 17.70
N ASP A 12 -26.69 2.55 16.82
CA ASP A 12 -26.17 1.22 17.16
C ASP A 12 -24.72 1.23 17.65
N GLY A 13 -24.09 2.41 17.75
CA GLY A 13 -22.70 2.58 18.18
C GLY A 13 -21.66 2.34 17.08
N LEU A 14 -22.06 1.98 15.85
CA LEU A 14 -21.11 1.84 14.74
C LEU A 14 -20.70 3.23 14.20
N ARG A 15 -19.40 3.50 14.24
CA ARG A 15 -18.80 4.70 13.66
C ARG A 15 -18.54 4.47 12.18
N TYR A 16 -19.18 5.23 11.31
CA TYR A 16 -18.88 5.23 9.89
C TYR A 16 -17.97 6.41 9.58
N GLU A 17 -16.70 6.13 9.26
CA GLU A 17 -15.80 7.13 8.72
C GLU A 17 -15.95 7.13 7.20
N SER A 18 -16.27 8.28 6.62
CA SER A 18 -16.23 8.44 5.17
C SER A 18 -14.82 8.13 4.67
N LYS A 19 -14.66 6.98 4.01
CA LYS A 19 -13.41 6.63 3.35
C LYS A 19 -13.31 7.39 2.04
N LEU A 20 -12.10 7.81 1.69
CA LEU A 20 -11.83 8.28 0.33
C LEU A 20 -12.28 7.18 -0.63
N GLY A 21 -13.15 7.55 -1.58
CA GLY A 21 -13.67 6.62 -2.56
C GLY A 21 -12.55 6.17 -3.50
N GLY A 22 -12.50 4.87 -3.77
CA GLY A 22 -11.53 4.26 -4.69
C GLY A 22 -10.34 3.60 -3.98
N SER A 23 -9.54 2.91 -4.78
CA SER A 23 -8.29 2.29 -4.32
C SER A 23 -7.21 3.34 -4.06
N PRO A 24 -6.35 3.19 -3.03
CA PRO A 24 -5.13 4.00 -2.91
C PRO A 24 -4.18 3.78 -4.09
N PHE A 25 -4.35 2.69 -4.85
CA PHE A 25 -3.70 2.45 -6.13
C PHE A 25 -4.53 3.09 -7.24
N GLN A 26 -4.25 4.36 -7.53
CA GLN A 26 -4.80 5.09 -8.65
C GLN A 26 -4.03 4.71 -9.94
N GLY A 27 -4.72 4.44 -11.05
CA GLY A 27 -4.11 4.09 -12.35
C GLY A 27 -4.09 2.58 -12.68
N SER A 28 -3.21 2.14 -13.60
CA SER A 28 -3.21 0.79 -14.20
C SER A 28 -2.81 -0.36 -13.26
N GLY A 29 -2.63 -0.08 -11.96
CA GLY A 29 -2.53 -1.11 -10.91
C GLY A 29 -1.26 -1.98 -10.92
N GLN A 30 -0.29 -1.72 -11.81
CA GLN A 30 0.91 -2.56 -11.95
C GLN A 30 2.01 -2.18 -10.94
N THR A 31 1.73 -2.24 -9.64
CA THR A 31 2.74 -2.05 -8.59
C THR A 31 2.80 -3.26 -7.66
N ARG A 32 3.97 -3.53 -7.08
CA ARG A 32 4.18 -4.59 -6.09
C ARG A 32 4.84 -4.01 -4.85
N SER A 33 4.56 -4.57 -3.67
CA SER A 33 5.20 -4.17 -2.42
C SER A 33 6.63 -4.73 -2.33
N CYS A 34 7.54 -3.91 -1.79
CA CYS A 34 8.87 -4.37 -1.40
C CYS A 34 8.78 -5.13 -0.07
N PHE A 35 9.34 -6.34 0.00
CA PHE A 35 9.36 -7.16 1.21
C PHE A 35 10.10 -6.49 2.38
N LYS A 36 11.11 -5.63 2.10
CA LYS A 36 11.92 -4.96 3.13
C LYS A 36 11.27 -3.69 3.70
N CYS A 37 10.74 -2.81 2.85
CA CYS A 37 10.21 -1.50 3.27
C CYS A 37 8.69 -1.37 3.16
N GLY A 38 8.00 -2.36 2.61
CA GLY A 38 6.54 -2.40 2.44
C GLY A 38 5.97 -1.35 1.46
N ARG A 39 6.80 -0.49 0.86
CA ARG A 39 6.34 0.52 -0.11
C ARG A 39 6.07 -0.13 -1.46
N HIS A 40 4.98 0.30 -2.11
CA HIS A 40 4.62 -0.17 -3.45
C HIS A 40 5.48 0.53 -4.50
N ARG A 41 5.91 -0.25 -5.49
CA ARG A 41 6.89 0.15 -6.48
C ARG A 41 6.55 -0.48 -7.84
N PRO A 42 6.90 0.17 -8.97
CA PRO A 42 6.78 -0.47 -10.28
C PRO A 42 7.75 -1.66 -10.37
N PRO A 43 7.39 -2.75 -11.07
CA PRO A 43 8.23 -3.95 -11.19
C PRO A 43 9.66 -3.69 -11.65
N SER A 44 9.87 -2.68 -12.51
CA SER A 44 11.20 -2.26 -12.99
C SER A 44 12.15 -1.79 -11.88
N SER A 45 11.60 -1.27 -10.79
CA SER A 45 12.35 -0.78 -9.63
C SER A 45 12.56 -1.82 -8.53
N LEU A 46 12.15 -3.08 -8.77
CA LEU A 46 12.31 -4.21 -7.87
C LEU A 46 13.33 -5.22 -8.42
N GLN A 47 13.96 -5.96 -7.53
CA GLN A 47 14.81 -7.13 -7.79
C GLN A 47 14.32 -8.32 -6.95
N SER A 48 14.55 -9.52 -7.45
CA SER A 48 14.37 -10.76 -6.70
C SER A 48 15.52 -10.97 -5.71
N LYS A 49 15.19 -11.40 -4.49
CA LYS A 49 16.16 -11.84 -3.49
C LYS A 49 15.65 -13.11 -2.82
N ARG A 50 16.54 -14.07 -2.59
CA ARG A 50 16.21 -15.28 -1.84
C ARG A 50 16.25 -14.99 -0.34
N ILE A 51 15.13 -15.19 0.37
CA ILE A 51 14.97 -14.95 1.81
C ILE A 51 14.24 -16.18 2.38
N LEU A 52 14.83 -16.85 3.37
CA LEU A 52 14.23 -18.02 4.05
C LEU A 52 13.69 -19.09 3.09
N GLY A 53 14.43 -19.38 2.01
CA GLY A 53 14.01 -20.38 1.03
C GLY A 53 12.84 -19.96 0.13
N ARG A 54 12.47 -18.68 0.10
CA ARG A 54 11.49 -18.10 -0.84
C ARG A 54 12.12 -16.95 -1.63
N THR A 55 11.59 -16.70 -2.82
CA THR A 55 12.06 -15.59 -3.68
C THR A 55 11.13 -14.43 -3.48
N GLU A 56 11.64 -13.38 -2.82
CA GLU A 56 10.89 -12.18 -2.50
C GLU A 56 11.34 -11.00 -3.36
N LEU A 57 10.46 -10.02 -3.56
CA LEU A 57 10.79 -8.80 -4.29
C LEU A 57 11.20 -7.69 -3.34
N ILE A 58 12.33 -7.06 -3.59
CA ILE A 58 12.86 -5.92 -2.83
C ILE A 58 13.24 -4.77 -3.76
N CYS A 59 13.36 -3.55 -3.25
CA CYS A 59 13.80 -2.39 -4.04
C CYS A 59 15.22 -2.56 -4.62
N LYS A 60 15.45 -2.03 -5.84
CA LYS A 60 16.77 -1.86 -6.47
C LYS A 60 17.36 -0.46 -6.18
N PRO A 61 18.66 -0.32 -5.85
CA PRO A 61 19.56 -1.39 -5.38
C PRO A 61 19.26 -1.80 -3.93
N ALA A 62 18.70 -0.89 -3.12
CA ALA A 62 18.25 -1.15 -1.76
C ALA A 62 17.24 -0.09 -1.31
N CYS A 63 16.54 -0.36 -0.21
CA CYS A 63 15.72 0.60 0.50
C CYS A 63 16.00 0.56 2.00
N GLU A 64 15.63 1.63 2.69
CA GLU A 64 15.59 1.70 4.14
C GLU A 64 14.38 0.94 4.70
N PRO A 65 14.50 0.33 5.89
CA PRO A 65 13.37 -0.27 6.57
C PRO A 65 12.30 0.78 6.87
N LYS A 66 11.04 0.35 6.97
CA LYS A 66 9.95 1.20 7.48
C LYS A 66 10.23 1.40 8.98
N THR A 67 10.51 2.63 9.40
CA THR A 67 10.46 3.07 10.81
C THR A 67 9.06 3.01 11.35
#